data_AF-A0A7E6DDH4-F1
#
_entry.id   AF-A0A7E6DDH4-F1
#
_cell.length_a   1.000
_cell.length_b   1.000
_cell.length_c   1.000
_cell.angle_alpha   90.00
_cell.angle_beta   90.00
_cell.angle_gamma   90.00
#
_symmetry.space_group_name_H-M   'P 1'
#
loop_
_entity.id
_entity.type
_entity.pdbx_description
1 polymer ?
#
loop_
_entity_poly.entity_id
_entity_poly.type
_entity_poly.pdbx_seq_one_letter_code
_entity_poly.pdbx_strand_id
1 'polypeptide(L)'
;MALYAAAAAVLAGVESHQGSIKGLVYGSSFQNVKQLYALVCETQRYSSVLDTVIASAGLLRAEKKLRPHLAKVLVYELLLGRGFSGRGGRWKPLLDRHQARLKAELARLKVHRGVSRNEDLLEVGCGPGPASQVPRFVRVNTLKTCCDDAIDYFKRQGFSYQGRASSLEDLRALKGKRFLLDPLLPELLVFPAQTDLHDHPLYQAGHLILQDKASCLPAMLLAPPPGSHVIDACAAPGNKTSHLAALLKNQGKIFAFDLDAKRLASMATLLARAGVSCCQLAEEDFLAVSPSDQRYRQVQYILLDPSCSGSGMLTRQLEEPGTGTPSKERLRALAAFQQRALCHALTFPSLQRLVYSTCSVCQEENEDVVRDALQQSSGTFSSVSQAEVLAPELRSSSVTKRKKRRRKAAAAPSVLP
;
A
#
# COMPACT_ATOMS: atom_id res chain seq x y z
N MET A 1 15.97 18.51 19.53
CA MET A 1 16.28 19.77 18.78
C MET A 1 16.15 19.57 17.28
N ALA A 2 16.89 18.63 16.69
CA ALA A 2 16.81 18.34 15.24
C ALA A 2 15.46 17.76 14.78
N LEU A 3 14.75 17.03 15.66
CA LEU A 3 13.48 16.37 15.32
C LEU A 3 12.41 17.32 14.77
N TYR A 4 12.09 18.41 15.48
CA TYR A 4 11.02 19.33 15.09
C TYR A 4 11.35 20.12 13.82
N ALA A 5 12.64 20.47 13.64
CA ALA A 5 13.10 21.12 12.42
C ALA A 5 13.07 20.16 11.22
N ALA A 6 13.45 18.89 11.42
CA ALA A 6 13.33 17.85 10.40
C ALA A 6 11.87 17.59 10.03
N ALA A 7 10.97 17.51 11.02
CA ALA A 7 9.54 17.35 10.78
C ALA A 7 8.96 18.52 9.98
N ALA A 8 9.32 19.76 10.33
CA ALA A 8 8.90 20.95 9.61
C ALA A 8 9.42 20.97 8.16
N ALA A 9 10.66 20.52 7.92
CA ALA A 9 11.24 20.42 6.58
C ALA A 9 10.50 19.39 5.72
N VAL A 10 10.14 18.24 6.31
CA VAL A 10 9.33 17.22 5.64
C VAL A 10 7.96 17.78 5.27
N LEU A 11 7.25 18.42 6.20
CA LEU A 11 5.94 19.01 5.92
C LEU A 11 5.99 20.06 4.80
N ALA A 12 7.04 20.89 4.76
CA ALA A 12 7.26 21.86 3.69
C ALA A 12 7.53 21.18 2.34
N GLY A 13 8.28 20.08 2.33
CA GLY A 13 8.52 19.26 1.13
C GLY A 13 7.24 18.63 0.58
N VAL A 14 6.34 18.18 1.46
CA VAL A 14 5.04 17.61 1.08
C VAL A 14 4.14 18.68 0.45
N GLU A 15 4.04 19.85 1.07
CA GLU A 15 3.23 20.96 0.54
C GLU A 15 3.76 21.48 -0.81
N SER A 16 5.07 21.46 -1.00
CA SER A 16 5.71 21.80 -2.28
C SER A 16 5.78 20.65 -3.29
N HIS A 17 5.05 19.56 -3.04
CA HIS A 17 4.96 18.38 -3.92
C HIS A 17 6.32 17.73 -4.28
N GLN A 18 7.31 17.83 -3.39
CA GLN A 18 8.66 17.25 -3.60
C GLN A 18 8.68 15.72 -3.38
N GLY A 19 7.65 15.14 -2.77
CA GLY A 19 7.52 13.71 -2.53
C GLY A 19 6.45 13.39 -1.49
N SER A 20 6.20 12.10 -1.27
CA SER A 20 5.33 11.64 -0.17
C SER A 20 6.01 11.82 1.19
N ILE A 21 5.23 11.86 2.27
CA ILE A 21 5.76 11.89 3.65
C ILE A 21 6.77 10.78 3.87
N LYS A 22 6.41 9.55 3.48
CA LYS A 22 7.32 8.40 3.60
C LYS A 22 8.60 8.60 2.79
N GLY A 23 8.51 9.06 1.54
CA GLY A 23 9.69 9.32 0.71
C GLY A 23 10.64 10.35 1.35
N LEU A 24 10.08 11.45 1.84
CA LEU A 24 10.85 12.55 2.44
C LEU A 24 11.42 12.19 3.81
N VAL A 25 10.70 11.43 4.63
CA VAL A 25 11.18 11.00 5.96
C VAL A 25 12.30 9.96 5.82
N TYR A 26 12.14 8.95 4.97
CA TYR A 26 13.18 7.93 4.76
C TYR A 26 14.36 8.44 3.92
N GLY A 27 14.14 9.50 3.12
CA GLY A 27 15.22 10.25 2.46
C GLY A 27 15.94 11.24 3.39
N SER A 28 15.41 11.48 4.60
CA SER A 28 16.08 12.34 5.58
C SER A 28 17.25 11.59 6.23
N SER A 29 18.35 12.29 6.49
CA SER A 29 19.50 11.76 7.25
C SER A 29 19.25 11.68 8.77
N PHE A 30 17.98 11.65 9.20
CA PHE A 30 17.59 11.69 10.60
C PHE A 30 17.68 10.29 11.23
N GLN A 31 18.39 10.16 12.35
CA GLN A 31 18.67 8.86 12.98
C GLN A 31 17.40 8.10 13.42
N ASN A 32 16.42 8.78 14.03
CA ASN A 32 15.20 8.13 14.50
C ASN A 32 14.02 8.37 13.54
N VAL A 33 14.10 7.70 12.40
CA VAL A 33 13.11 7.80 11.30
C VAL A 33 11.70 7.46 11.77
N LYS A 34 11.53 6.45 12.65
CA LYS A 34 10.22 6.04 13.18
C LYS A 34 9.56 7.17 13.99
N GLN A 35 10.32 7.84 14.86
CA GLN A 35 9.83 8.97 15.65
C GLN A 35 9.49 10.17 14.77
N LEU A 36 10.36 10.49 13.79
CA LEU A 36 10.12 11.57 12.84
C LEU A 36 8.86 11.32 12.01
N TYR A 37 8.72 10.12 11.46
CA TYR A 37 7.58 9.73 10.66
C TYR A 37 6.27 9.83 11.44
N ALA A 38 6.22 9.28 12.67
CA ALA A 38 5.04 9.36 13.52
C ALA A 38 4.63 10.82 13.84
N LEU A 39 5.60 11.68 14.16
CA LEU A 39 5.35 13.08 14.45
C LEU A 39 4.82 13.83 13.22
N VAL A 40 5.39 13.60 12.05
CA VAL A 40 4.95 14.23 10.79
C VAL A 40 3.54 13.79 10.44
N CYS A 41 3.25 12.49 10.47
CA CYS A 41 1.92 11.95 10.17
C CYS A 41 0.85 12.53 11.10
N GLU A 42 1.10 12.55 12.41
CA GLU A 42 0.13 13.10 13.36
C GLU A 42 -0.01 14.62 13.26
N THR A 43 1.08 15.36 13.03
CA THR A 43 1.00 16.82 12.79
C THR A 43 0.18 17.11 11.53
N GLN A 44 0.40 16.35 10.45
CA GLN A 44 -0.36 16.47 9.22
C GLN A 44 -1.83 16.08 9.42
N ARG A 45 -2.09 15.08 10.27
CA ARG A 45 -3.45 14.64 10.60
C ARG A 45 -4.31 15.72 11.24
N TYR A 46 -3.72 16.52 12.11
CA TYR A 46 -4.39 17.66 12.72
C TYR A 46 -4.17 18.97 11.94
N SER A 47 -3.72 18.91 10.69
CA SER A 47 -3.28 20.06 9.91
C SER A 47 -4.27 21.22 9.90
N SER A 48 -5.53 20.96 9.52
CA SER A 48 -6.60 21.97 9.43
C SER A 48 -6.96 22.58 10.79
N VAL A 49 -6.97 21.75 11.84
CA VAL A 49 -7.21 22.17 13.23
C VAL A 49 -6.08 23.09 13.68
N LEU A 50 -4.83 22.71 13.43
CA LEU A 50 -3.64 23.45 13.82
C LEU A 50 -3.56 24.81 13.10
N ASP A 51 -3.84 24.85 11.80
CA ASP A 51 -3.84 26.10 11.03
C ASP A 51 -4.88 27.08 11.57
N THR A 52 -6.09 26.59 11.88
CA THR A 52 -7.15 27.39 12.50
C THR A 52 -6.72 27.96 13.85
N VAL A 53 -6.16 27.12 14.72
CA VAL A 53 -5.71 27.55 16.06
C VAL A 53 -4.54 28.54 15.97
N ILE A 54 -3.57 28.30 15.08
CA ILE A 54 -2.40 29.18 14.86
C ILE A 54 -2.84 30.55 14.34
N ALA A 55 -3.78 30.58 13.39
CA ALA A 55 -4.33 31.81 12.82
C ALA A 55 -5.09 32.62 13.88
N SER A 56 -6.02 31.99 14.61
CA SER A 56 -6.81 32.65 15.68
C SER A 56 -5.94 33.13 16.84
N ALA A 57 -4.91 32.35 17.20
CA ALA A 57 -3.93 32.74 18.20
C ALA A 57 -2.96 33.82 17.71
N GLY A 58 -2.99 34.18 16.42
CA GLY A 58 -2.10 35.20 15.85
C GLY A 58 -0.60 34.88 16.03
N LEU A 59 -0.25 33.61 16.19
CA LEU A 59 1.11 33.20 16.61
C LEU A 59 2.18 33.65 15.62
N LEU A 60 1.94 33.46 14.32
CA LEU A 60 2.87 33.86 13.26
C LEU A 60 2.95 35.39 13.08
N ARG A 61 1.91 36.13 13.50
CA ARG A 61 1.94 37.61 13.50
C ARG A 61 2.80 38.13 14.65
N ALA A 62 2.74 37.48 15.81
CA ALA A 62 3.53 37.83 16.99
C ALA A 62 5.00 37.43 16.86
N GLU A 63 5.30 36.26 16.28
CA GLU A 63 6.64 35.69 16.20
C GLU A 63 7.13 35.58 14.76
N LYS A 64 7.53 36.71 14.14
CA LYS A 64 7.93 36.79 12.72
C LYS A 64 9.09 35.86 12.31
N LYS A 65 9.91 35.41 13.27
CA LYS A 65 11.04 34.50 13.02
C LYS A 65 10.62 33.01 12.98
N LEU A 66 9.39 32.70 13.39
CA LEU A 66 8.86 31.34 13.43
C LEU A 66 8.29 30.96 12.06
N ARG A 67 8.84 29.92 11.45
CA ARG A 67 8.34 29.41 10.16
C ARG A 67 6.98 28.70 10.34
N PRO A 68 6.06 28.77 9.38
CA PRO A 68 4.72 28.18 9.49
C PRO A 68 4.72 26.69 9.84
N HIS A 69 5.47 25.86 9.10
CA HIS A 69 5.55 24.41 9.34
C HIS A 69 6.14 24.07 10.70
N LEU A 70 7.11 24.87 11.16
CA LEU A 70 7.70 24.69 12.49
C LEU A 70 6.70 25.06 13.57
N ALA A 71 5.94 26.15 13.41
CA ALA A 71 4.86 26.50 14.33
C ALA A 71 3.85 25.36 14.45
N LYS A 72 3.47 24.76 13.32
CA LYS A 72 2.51 23.65 13.25
C LYS A 72 2.95 22.43 14.07
N VAL A 73 4.19 21.98 13.87
CA VAL A 73 4.78 20.86 14.64
C VAL A 73 4.85 21.17 16.14
N LEU A 74 5.26 22.38 16.49
CA LEU A 74 5.40 22.80 17.88
C LEU A 74 4.04 22.92 18.59
N VAL A 75 3.03 23.46 17.90
CA VAL A 75 1.67 23.59 18.44
C VAL A 75 1.00 22.22 18.57
N TYR A 76 1.22 21.31 17.61
CA TYR A 76 0.79 19.91 17.74
C TYR A 76 1.33 19.28 19.02
N GLU A 77 2.64 19.32 19.24
CA GLU A 77 3.27 18.74 20.44
C GLU A 77 2.79 19.37 21.76
N LEU A 78 2.49 20.67 21.74
CA LEU A 78 2.00 21.40 22.92
C LEU A 78 0.55 21.04 23.27
N LEU A 79 -0.32 20.89 22.27
CA LEU A 79 -1.76 20.81 22.45
C LEU A 79 -2.33 19.38 22.35
N LEU A 80 -1.73 18.55 21.50
CA LEU A 80 -2.30 17.27 21.05
C LEU A 80 -1.32 16.10 21.20
N GLY A 81 -0.01 16.36 21.14
CA GLY A 81 1.05 15.37 21.28
C GLY A 81 1.34 14.99 22.73
N ARG A 82 2.46 14.30 22.95
CA ARG A 82 2.89 13.82 24.28
C ARG A 82 3.58 14.88 25.13
N GLY A 83 3.61 16.13 24.67
CA GLY A 83 4.47 17.17 25.19
C GLY A 83 5.93 17.00 24.77
N PHE A 84 6.72 18.07 24.94
CA PHE A 84 8.10 18.09 24.48
C PHE A 84 8.96 17.03 25.18
N SER A 85 9.53 16.12 24.39
CA SER A 85 10.52 15.15 24.89
C SER A 85 11.84 15.85 25.25
N GLY A 86 12.12 15.98 26.55
CA GLY A 86 13.32 16.64 27.10
C GLY A 86 13.11 18.11 27.52
N ARG A 87 14.19 18.90 27.67
CA ARG A 87 14.15 20.32 28.10
C ARG A 87 13.53 21.29 27.08
N GLY A 88 12.59 20.87 26.22
CA GLY A 88 11.79 21.72 25.31
C GLY A 88 12.54 22.66 24.34
N GLY A 89 13.87 22.64 24.34
CA GLY A 89 14.71 23.45 23.46
C GLY A 89 14.51 24.97 23.58
N ARG A 90 15.08 25.68 22.61
CA ARG A 90 14.97 27.14 22.42
C ARG A 90 13.52 27.64 22.27
N TRP A 91 12.59 26.76 21.90
CA TRP A 91 11.20 27.12 21.59
C TRP A 91 10.26 27.07 22.80
N LYS A 92 10.65 26.40 23.89
CA LYS A 92 9.83 26.28 25.09
C LYS A 92 9.42 27.64 25.70
N PRO A 93 10.33 28.61 25.90
CA PRO A 93 9.94 29.92 26.43
C PRO A 93 8.98 30.69 25.51
N LEU A 94 9.13 30.52 24.19
CA LEU A 94 8.22 31.13 23.21
C LEU A 94 6.84 30.49 23.32
N LEU A 95 6.76 29.17 23.42
CA LEU A 95 5.49 28.46 23.54
C LEU A 95 4.81 28.71 24.87
N ASP A 96 5.54 28.76 25.98
CA ASP A 96 5.00 29.07 27.30
C ASP A 96 4.33 30.45 27.32
N ARG A 97 4.92 31.45 26.64
CA ARG A 97 4.33 32.80 26.47
C ARG A 97 2.97 32.78 25.77
N HIS A 98 2.79 31.89 24.78
CA HIS A 98 1.57 31.81 23.96
C HIS A 98 0.65 30.65 24.36
N GLN A 99 1.05 29.84 25.35
CA GLN A 99 0.38 28.59 25.70
C GLN A 99 -1.07 28.80 26.13
N ALA A 100 -1.32 29.78 26.99
CA ALA A 100 -2.66 30.07 27.48
C ALA A 100 -3.61 30.44 26.32
N ARG A 101 -3.13 31.26 25.39
CA ARG A 101 -3.90 31.67 24.21
C ARG A 101 -4.17 30.50 23.28
N LEU A 102 -3.15 29.69 22.96
CA LEU A 102 -3.29 28.52 22.09
C LEU A 102 -4.27 27.48 22.67
N LYS A 103 -4.22 27.23 23.98
CA LYS A 103 -5.18 26.35 24.67
C LYS A 103 -6.60 26.93 24.64
N ALA A 104 -6.76 28.23 24.83
CA ALA A 104 -8.07 28.89 24.77
C ALA A 104 -8.68 28.82 23.37
N GLU A 105 -7.90 29.05 22.31
CA GLU A 105 -8.41 28.92 20.92
C GLU A 105 -8.79 27.48 20.57
N LEU A 106 -8.01 26.49 21.01
CA LEU A 106 -8.39 25.08 20.84
C LEU A 106 -9.70 24.74 21.57
N ALA A 107 -9.87 25.24 22.80
CA ALA A 107 -11.11 25.04 23.56
C ALA A 107 -12.32 25.72 22.88
N ARG A 108 -12.15 26.94 22.34
CA ARG A 108 -13.18 27.60 21.55
C ARG A 108 -13.55 26.82 20.29
N LEU A 109 -12.55 26.28 19.60
CA LEU A 109 -12.77 25.46 18.41
C LEU A 109 -13.55 24.18 18.73
N LYS A 110 -13.26 23.54 19.87
CA LYS A 110 -14.02 22.39 20.38
C LYS A 110 -15.48 22.73 20.66
N VAL A 111 -15.73 23.84 21.35
CA VAL A 111 -17.09 24.31 21.64
C VAL A 111 -17.83 24.62 20.34
N HIS A 112 -17.19 25.32 19.40
CA HIS A 112 -17.77 25.65 18.10
C HIS A 112 -18.14 24.42 17.28
N ARG A 113 -17.33 23.35 17.36
CA ARG A 113 -17.62 22.06 16.70
C ARG A 113 -18.48 21.10 17.54
N GLY A 114 -18.88 21.48 18.75
CA GLY A 114 -19.68 20.65 19.64
C GLY A 114 -18.98 19.37 20.15
N VAL A 115 -17.64 19.37 20.22
CA VAL A 115 -16.85 18.17 20.57
C VAL A 115 -16.08 18.33 21.89
N SER A 116 -15.93 17.24 22.64
CA SER A 116 -15.23 17.25 23.93
C SER A 116 -13.80 16.70 23.84
N ARG A 117 -13.57 15.63 23.05
CA ARG A 117 -12.25 15.02 22.88
C ARG A 117 -11.48 15.67 21.73
N ASN A 118 -10.15 15.61 21.81
CA ASN A 118 -9.28 16.10 20.74
C ASN A 118 -9.43 15.27 19.45
N GLU A 119 -9.68 13.97 19.57
CA GLU A 119 -9.85 13.04 18.45
C GLU A 119 -11.08 13.40 17.59
N ASP A 120 -12.11 13.94 18.22
CA ASP A 120 -13.37 14.31 17.59
C ASP A 120 -13.29 15.65 16.83
N LEU A 121 -12.20 16.41 17.00
CA LEU A 121 -11.94 17.62 16.21
C LEU A 121 -11.63 17.30 14.75
N LEU A 122 -11.27 16.06 14.47
CA LEU A 122 -11.00 15.58 13.12
C LEU A 122 -12.32 15.22 12.45
N GLU A 123 -12.52 15.64 11.20
CA GLU A 123 -13.75 15.35 10.46
C GLU A 123 -14.04 13.84 10.43
N VAL A 124 -15.33 13.48 10.40
CA VAL A 124 -15.80 12.08 10.44
C VAL A 124 -15.08 11.27 9.37
N GLY A 125 -14.14 10.43 9.82
CA GLY A 125 -13.14 9.76 8.99
C GLY A 125 -11.74 9.72 9.61
N CYS A 126 -11.48 10.53 10.65
CA CYS A 126 -10.11 10.75 11.13
C CYS A 126 -9.94 10.71 12.68
N GLY A 127 -10.85 10.07 13.44
CA GLY A 127 -10.55 9.52 14.79
C GLY A 127 -9.38 8.52 14.75
N PRO A 128 -8.87 7.88 15.84
CA PRO A 128 -7.81 6.88 15.74
C PRO A 128 -8.18 5.87 14.64
N GLY A 129 -7.55 6.04 13.47
CA GLY A 129 -8.23 5.76 12.22
C GLY A 129 -8.36 4.27 11.95
N PRO A 130 -9.20 3.89 10.96
CA PRO A 130 -9.36 2.50 10.53
C PRO A 130 -8.04 1.76 10.24
N ALA A 131 -6.89 2.41 10.00
CA ALA A 131 -5.61 1.68 9.83
C ALA A 131 -5.05 1.04 11.11
N SER A 132 -5.46 1.44 12.31
CA SER A 132 -5.14 0.64 13.50
C SER A 132 -5.92 -0.69 13.54
N GLN A 133 -6.87 -0.88 12.62
CA GLN A 133 -7.72 -2.06 12.49
C GLN A 133 -7.49 -2.85 11.20
N VAL A 134 -6.81 -2.29 10.19
CA VAL A 134 -6.54 -3.01 8.94
C VAL A 134 -5.53 -4.12 9.23
N PRO A 135 -5.89 -5.40 8.98
CA PRO A 135 -4.98 -6.50 9.19
C PRO A 135 -3.72 -6.38 8.33
N ARG A 136 -2.61 -6.93 8.83
CA ARG A 136 -1.36 -7.01 8.08
C ARG A 136 -1.41 -8.20 7.14
N PHE A 137 -1.41 -7.92 5.84
CA PHE A 137 -1.37 -8.94 4.79
C PHE A 137 0.07 -9.28 4.40
N VAL A 138 0.34 -10.57 4.28
CA VAL A 138 1.68 -11.12 4.02
C VAL A 138 1.57 -12.25 3.00
N ARG A 139 2.05 -12.01 1.80
CA ARG A 139 2.08 -13.04 0.75
C ARG A 139 3.27 -13.98 0.97
N VAL A 140 2.99 -15.27 0.96
CA VAL A 140 4.03 -16.31 0.97
C VAL A 140 4.66 -16.38 -0.42
N ASN A 141 5.98 -16.34 -0.48
CA ASN A 141 6.73 -16.43 -1.73
C ASN A 141 6.94 -17.90 -2.12
N THR A 142 6.11 -18.40 -3.03
CA THR A 142 6.15 -19.78 -3.51
C THR A 142 7.38 -20.14 -4.34
N LEU A 143 8.23 -19.16 -4.70
CA LEU A 143 9.54 -19.43 -5.30
C LEU A 143 10.56 -19.98 -4.29
N LYS A 144 10.40 -19.66 -2.99
CA LYS A 144 11.41 -19.98 -1.95
C LYS A 144 10.89 -20.88 -0.83
N THR A 145 9.58 -20.91 -0.60
CA THR A 145 8.94 -21.66 0.50
C THR A 145 7.54 -22.08 0.09
N CYS A 146 6.87 -22.89 0.92
CA CYS A 146 5.42 -23.11 0.81
C CYS A 146 4.67 -22.54 2.03
N CYS A 147 3.34 -22.43 1.93
CA CYS A 147 2.49 -21.96 3.03
C CYS A 147 2.63 -22.82 4.29
N ASP A 148 2.69 -24.14 4.15
CA ASP A 148 2.79 -25.07 5.29
C ASP A 148 4.07 -24.78 6.10
N ASP A 149 5.21 -24.59 5.44
CA ASP A 149 6.49 -24.27 6.10
C ASP A 149 6.47 -22.90 6.80
N ALA A 150 5.90 -21.89 6.14
CA ALA A 150 5.76 -20.56 6.72
C ALA A 150 4.85 -20.58 7.97
N ILE A 151 3.72 -21.28 7.89
CA ILE A 151 2.78 -21.46 9.00
C ILE A 151 3.47 -22.19 10.17
N ASP A 152 4.20 -23.27 9.90
CA ASP A 152 4.90 -24.02 10.93
C ASP A 152 6.04 -23.22 11.57
N TYR A 153 6.72 -22.35 10.81
CA TYR A 153 7.72 -21.43 11.37
C TYR A 153 7.08 -20.44 12.36
N PHE A 154 5.95 -19.83 12.01
CA PHE A 154 5.23 -18.92 12.92
C PHE A 154 4.70 -19.66 14.15
N LYS A 155 4.20 -20.90 14.00
CA LYS A 155 3.78 -21.74 15.13
C LYS A 155 4.92 -21.98 16.13
N ARG A 156 6.13 -22.26 15.64
CA ARG A 156 7.33 -22.42 16.49
C ARG A 156 7.71 -21.15 17.25
N GLN A 157 7.34 -19.97 16.76
CA GLN A 157 7.53 -18.69 17.45
C GLN A 157 6.38 -18.30 18.41
N GLY A 158 5.45 -19.23 18.64
CA GLY A 158 4.32 -19.05 19.55
C GLY A 158 3.13 -18.30 18.93
N PHE A 159 3.03 -18.24 17.59
CA PHE A 159 1.80 -17.82 16.94
C PHE A 159 0.79 -18.97 16.85
N SER A 160 -0.48 -18.66 17.00
CA SER A 160 -1.59 -19.60 16.90
C SER A 160 -2.29 -19.47 15.55
N TYR A 161 -2.15 -20.49 14.70
CA TYR A 161 -2.78 -20.55 13.38
C TYR A 161 -4.26 -20.93 13.49
N GLN A 162 -5.16 -20.08 12.99
CA GLN A 162 -6.62 -20.27 13.07
C GLN A 162 -7.22 -20.98 11.85
N GLY A 163 -6.40 -21.44 10.90
CA GLY A 163 -6.89 -22.00 9.64
C GLY A 163 -7.09 -20.94 8.56
N ARG A 164 -8.00 -21.20 7.62
CA ARG A 164 -8.43 -20.23 6.60
C ARG A 164 -9.69 -19.52 7.09
N ALA A 165 -9.71 -18.20 6.98
CA ALA A 165 -10.88 -17.40 7.31
C ALA A 165 -12.09 -17.83 6.45
N SER A 166 -13.27 -17.78 7.07
CA SER A 166 -14.56 -18.03 6.43
C SER A 166 -15.22 -16.72 6.00
N SER A 167 -14.92 -15.61 6.69
CA SER A 167 -15.47 -14.29 6.41
C SER A 167 -14.44 -13.17 6.56
N LEU A 168 -14.80 -11.96 6.14
CA LEU A 168 -13.98 -10.76 6.41
C LEU A 168 -13.99 -10.37 7.90
N GLU A 169 -14.98 -10.82 8.67
CA GLU A 169 -15.07 -10.55 10.11
C GLU A 169 -13.97 -11.28 10.87
N ASP A 170 -13.63 -12.50 10.45
CA ASP A 170 -12.49 -13.27 11.00
C ASP A 170 -11.19 -12.47 10.90
N LEU A 171 -11.00 -11.74 9.79
CA LEU A 171 -9.82 -10.91 9.57
C LEU A 171 -9.79 -9.72 10.55
N ARG A 172 -10.94 -9.06 10.76
CA ARG A 172 -11.08 -7.90 11.67
C ARG A 172 -10.97 -8.29 13.14
N ALA A 173 -11.34 -9.53 13.49
CA ALA A 173 -11.28 -10.05 14.85
C ALA A 173 -9.87 -10.48 15.29
N LEU A 174 -8.88 -10.51 14.39
CA LEU A 174 -7.50 -10.91 14.69
C LEU A 174 -6.86 -10.01 15.76
N LYS A 175 -6.46 -10.63 16.87
CA LYS A 175 -5.75 -9.99 17.98
C LYS A 175 -4.66 -10.90 18.55
N GLY A 176 -3.68 -10.31 19.22
CA GLY A 176 -2.59 -11.02 19.88
C GLY A 176 -1.70 -11.79 18.90
N LYS A 177 -1.20 -12.96 19.29
CA LYS A 177 -0.37 -13.82 18.41
C LYS A 177 -1.23 -14.80 17.59
N ARG A 178 -2.32 -14.34 16.99
CA ARG A 178 -3.17 -15.18 16.11
C ARG A 178 -2.97 -14.77 14.66
N PHE A 179 -3.01 -15.73 13.75
CA PHE A 179 -2.93 -15.48 12.31
C PHE A 179 -3.70 -16.55 11.54
N LEU A 180 -4.05 -16.25 10.30
CA LEU A 180 -4.87 -17.13 9.45
C LEU A 180 -4.51 -16.96 7.97
N LEU A 181 -5.07 -17.83 7.13
CA LEU A 181 -5.06 -17.66 5.67
C LEU A 181 -6.28 -16.86 5.21
N ASP A 182 -6.08 -16.03 4.19
CA ASP A 182 -7.14 -15.29 3.52
C ASP A 182 -8.21 -16.24 2.92
N PRO A 183 -9.51 -15.86 2.91
CA PRO A 183 -10.57 -16.69 2.35
C PRO A 183 -10.44 -16.90 0.83
N LEU A 184 -9.93 -15.90 0.11
CA LEU A 184 -9.91 -15.88 -1.35
C LEU A 184 -8.51 -16.22 -1.89
N LEU A 185 -7.47 -15.66 -1.28
CA LEU A 185 -6.10 -15.77 -1.79
C LEU A 185 -5.35 -16.93 -1.14
N PRO A 186 -4.88 -17.93 -1.93
CA PRO A 186 -4.35 -19.17 -1.37
C PRO A 186 -3.08 -18.99 -0.55
N GLU A 187 -2.22 -18.07 -0.97
CA GLU A 187 -0.88 -17.84 -0.42
C GLU A 187 -0.79 -16.56 0.43
N LEU A 188 -1.93 -16.02 0.88
CA LEU A 188 -1.96 -14.78 1.67
C LEU A 188 -2.24 -15.09 3.14
N LEU A 189 -1.24 -14.87 3.99
CA LEU A 189 -1.38 -14.89 5.43
C LEU A 189 -1.83 -13.52 5.94
N VAL A 190 -2.64 -13.53 7.00
CA VAL A 190 -3.21 -12.33 7.62
C VAL A 190 -2.89 -12.32 9.11
N PHE A 191 -2.32 -11.21 9.55
CA PHE A 191 -1.91 -10.95 10.93
C PHE A 191 -2.63 -9.71 11.48
N PRO A 192 -2.67 -9.50 12.81
CA PRO A 192 -3.17 -8.27 13.40
C PRO A 192 -2.39 -7.04 12.92
N ALA A 193 -3.06 -5.89 12.83
CA ALA A 193 -2.54 -4.63 12.29
C ALA A 193 -1.15 -4.22 12.85
N GLN A 194 -0.96 -4.46 14.15
CA GLN A 194 0.24 -4.07 14.92
C GLN A 194 1.41 -5.05 14.78
N THR A 195 1.28 -6.11 13.97
CA THR A 195 2.37 -7.06 13.73
C THR A 195 3.36 -6.46 12.73
N ASP A 196 4.57 -6.15 13.21
CA ASP A 196 5.69 -5.77 12.36
C ASP A 196 6.53 -7.00 11.99
N LEU A 197 6.79 -7.16 10.70
CA LEU A 197 7.53 -8.28 10.14
C LEU A 197 8.72 -7.84 9.27
N HIS A 198 9.05 -6.55 9.23
CA HIS A 198 10.17 -6.06 8.40
C HIS A 198 11.53 -6.60 8.84
N ASP A 199 11.70 -6.88 10.14
CA ASP A 199 12.93 -7.48 10.68
C ASP A 199 12.80 -9.00 10.86
N HIS A 200 11.70 -9.60 10.40
CA HIS A 200 11.45 -11.02 10.57
C HIS A 200 12.37 -11.86 9.66
N PRO A 201 12.98 -12.96 10.16
CA PRO A 201 13.91 -13.77 9.35
C PRO A 201 13.32 -14.25 8.03
N LEU A 202 12.05 -14.66 8.00
CA LEU A 202 11.39 -15.07 6.76
C LEU A 202 11.18 -13.90 5.76
N TYR A 203 11.04 -12.67 6.23
CA TYR A 203 10.95 -11.51 5.34
C TYR A 203 12.33 -11.13 4.79
N GLN A 204 13.35 -11.11 5.64
CA GLN A 204 14.74 -10.84 5.24
C GLN A 204 15.25 -11.89 4.25
N ALA A 205 14.91 -13.16 4.48
CA ALA A 205 15.20 -14.26 3.55
C ALA A 205 14.31 -14.25 2.29
N GLY A 206 13.33 -13.34 2.15
CA GLY A 206 12.45 -13.26 0.98
C GLY A 206 11.41 -14.38 0.86
N HIS A 207 11.16 -15.12 1.94
CA HIS A 207 10.09 -16.12 2.01
C HIS A 207 8.71 -15.46 2.18
N LEU A 208 8.68 -14.22 2.68
CA LEU A 208 7.48 -13.42 2.87
C LEU A 208 7.61 -12.08 2.14
N ILE A 209 6.52 -11.64 1.54
CA ILE A 209 6.40 -10.32 0.90
C ILE A 209 5.23 -9.59 1.54
N LEU A 210 5.49 -8.41 2.09
CA LEU A 210 4.45 -7.56 2.69
C LEU A 210 3.69 -6.87 1.56
N GLN A 211 2.48 -7.37 1.27
CA GLN A 211 1.67 -6.91 0.16
C GLN A 211 0.20 -6.89 0.57
N ASP A 212 -0.47 -5.78 0.28
CA ASP A 212 -1.90 -5.64 0.53
C ASP A 212 -2.72 -6.68 -0.23
N LYS A 213 -3.86 -7.08 0.36
CA LYS A 213 -4.78 -8.05 -0.23
C LYS A 213 -5.21 -7.66 -1.64
N ALA A 214 -5.64 -6.41 -1.86
CA ALA A 214 -6.09 -5.95 -3.17
C ALA A 214 -4.95 -5.96 -4.20
N SER A 215 -3.73 -5.64 -3.76
CA SER A 215 -2.52 -5.66 -4.61
C SER A 215 -2.13 -7.07 -5.07
N CYS A 216 -2.63 -8.13 -4.44
CA CYS A 216 -2.41 -9.50 -4.87
C CYS A 216 -3.33 -9.93 -6.03
N LEU A 217 -4.49 -9.28 -6.19
CA LEU A 217 -5.51 -9.67 -7.18
C LEU A 217 -5.04 -9.53 -8.63
N PRO A 218 -4.34 -8.46 -9.06
CA PRO A 218 -4.06 -8.27 -10.47
C PRO A 218 -3.24 -9.39 -11.11
N ALA A 219 -2.16 -9.82 -10.43
CA ALA A 219 -1.34 -10.92 -10.92
C ALA A 219 -2.09 -12.25 -10.95
N MET A 220 -2.94 -12.50 -9.95
CA MET A 220 -3.72 -13.74 -9.85
C MET A 220 -4.87 -13.78 -10.87
N LEU A 221 -5.52 -12.64 -11.15
CA LEU A 221 -6.50 -12.54 -12.24
C LEU A 221 -5.84 -12.63 -13.62
N LEU A 222 -4.59 -12.14 -13.76
CA LEU A 222 -3.85 -12.28 -15.00
C LEU A 222 -3.46 -13.74 -15.25
N ALA A 223 -3.15 -14.50 -14.19
CA ALA A 223 -2.85 -15.94 -14.20
C ALA A 223 -2.00 -16.40 -15.41
N PRO A 224 -0.82 -15.80 -15.65
CA PRO A 224 0.02 -16.22 -16.77
C PRO A 224 0.57 -17.64 -16.52
N PRO A 225 0.50 -18.55 -17.50
CA PRO A 225 1.05 -19.90 -17.34
C PRO A 225 2.58 -19.89 -17.36
N PRO A 226 3.26 -20.80 -16.64
CA PRO A 226 4.70 -20.96 -16.72
C PRO A 226 5.20 -21.07 -18.17
N GLY A 227 6.28 -20.36 -18.50
CA GLY A 227 6.84 -20.29 -19.85
C GLY A 227 6.32 -19.16 -20.71
N SER A 228 5.23 -18.48 -20.33
CA SER A 228 4.68 -17.36 -21.10
C SER A 228 5.51 -16.07 -20.95
N HIS A 229 5.29 -15.12 -21.86
CA HIS A 229 5.89 -13.79 -21.81
C HIS A 229 4.87 -12.77 -21.33
N VAL A 230 5.29 -11.95 -20.37
CA VAL A 230 4.45 -11.01 -19.64
C VAL A 230 5.09 -9.62 -19.68
N ILE A 231 4.28 -8.57 -19.84
CA ILE A 231 4.70 -7.19 -19.53
C ILE A 231 4.08 -6.77 -18.20
N ASP A 232 4.88 -6.14 -17.34
CA ASP A 232 4.42 -5.33 -16.21
C ASP A 232 4.73 -3.86 -16.55
N ALA A 233 3.70 -3.12 -16.94
CA ALA A 233 3.84 -1.82 -17.62
C ALA A 233 4.21 -0.65 -16.68
N CYS A 234 3.93 -0.77 -15.39
CA CYS A 234 4.21 0.24 -14.36
C CYS A 234 4.66 -0.49 -13.09
N ALA A 235 5.81 -1.13 -13.16
CA ALA A 235 6.12 -2.30 -12.37
C ALA A 235 6.66 -2.00 -10.97
N ALA A 236 7.35 -0.87 -10.79
CA ALA A 236 8.02 -0.60 -9.53
C ALA A 236 6.99 -0.31 -8.42
N PRO A 237 7.22 -0.68 -7.14
CA PRO A 237 8.43 -1.27 -6.59
C PRO A 237 8.49 -2.82 -6.70
N GLY A 238 7.73 -3.47 -7.57
CA GLY A 238 7.91 -4.89 -7.91
C GLY A 238 7.07 -5.91 -7.12
N ASN A 239 6.13 -5.45 -6.29
CA ASN A 239 5.27 -6.36 -5.53
C ASN A 239 4.40 -7.25 -6.44
N LYS A 240 3.84 -6.68 -7.52
CA LYS A 240 3.05 -7.42 -8.51
C LYS A 240 3.95 -8.25 -9.42
N THR A 241 5.09 -7.70 -9.85
CA THR A 241 6.09 -8.41 -10.67
C THR A 241 6.64 -9.66 -9.99
N SER A 242 6.98 -9.58 -8.70
CA SER A 242 7.40 -10.75 -7.93
C SER A 242 6.29 -11.79 -7.75
N HIS A 243 5.02 -11.36 -7.77
CA HIS A 243 3.88 -12.27 -7.75
C HIS A 243 3.70 -12.96 -9.12
N LEU A 244 3.85 -12.22 -10.23
CA LEU A 244 3.87 -12.79 -11.57
C LEU A 244 4.98 -13.83 -11.71
N ALA A 245 6.19 -13.54 -11.23
CA ALA A 245 7.31 -14.48 -11.25
C ALA A 245 7.01 -15.78 -10.49
N ALA A 246 6.31 -15.66 -9.35
CA ALA A 246 5.87 -16.80 -8.56
C ALA A 246 4.84 -17.67 -9.31
N LEU A 247 3.87 -17.06 -9.99
CA LEU A 247 2.88 -17.77 -10.83
C LEU A 247 3.55 -18.45 -12.04
N LEU A 248 4.51 -17.78 -12.66
CA LEU A 248 5.33 -18.31 -13.75
C LEU A 248 6.32 -19.39 -13.29
N LYS A 249 6.51 -19.57 -11.99
CA LYS A 249 7.54 -20.47 -11.41
C LYS A 249 8.94 -20.19 -11.97
N ASN A 250 9.27 -18.91 -12.17
CA ASN A 250 10.50 -18.45 -12.83
C ASN A 250 10.72 -18.99 -14.27
N GLN A 251 9.68 -19.48 -14.95
CA GLN A 251 9.75 -19.96 -16.34
C GLN A 251 9.08 -18.94 -17.28
N GLY A 252 9.77 -18.57 -18.36
CA GLY A 252 9.31 -17.54 -19.30
C GLY A 252 10.03 -16.21 -19.09
N LYS A 253 9.39 -15.10 -19.44
CA LYS A 253 9.97 -13.75 -19.35
C LYS A 253 8.96 -12.73 -18.83
N ILE A 254 9.41 -11.85 -17.95
CA ILE A 254 8.68 -10.66 -17.51
C ILE A 254 9.47 -9.44 -17.95
N PHE A 255 8.89 -8.58 -18.78
CA PHE A 255 9.45 -7.28 -19.13
C PHE A 255 8.78 -6.23 -18.23
N ALA A 256 9.57 -5.59 -17.36
CA ALA A 256 9.08 -4.69 -16.33
C ALA A 256 9.59 -3.27 -16.60
N PHE A 257 8.65 -2.32 -16.72
CA PHE A 257 8.93 -0.92 -17.03
C PHE A 257 8.52 -0.01 -15.87
N ASP A 258 9.33 0.99 -15.55
CA ASP A 258 8.96 2.12 -14.69
C ASP A 258 9.89 3.30 -15.01
N LEU A 259 9.44 4.53 -14.78
CA LEU A 259 10.22 5.74 -15.06
C LEU A 259 11.10 6.18 -13.89
N ASP A 260 10.82 5.71 -12.68
CA ASP A 260 11.52 6.16 -11.48
C ASP A 260 12.68 5.22 -11.12
N ALA A 261 13.91 5.67 -11.39
CA ALA A 261 15.14 4.95 -11.08
C ALA A 261 15.25 4.51 -9.60
N LYS A 262 14.76 5.31 -8.64
CA LYS A 262 14.81 4.96 -7.21
C LYS A 262 13.82 3.85 -6.89
N ARG A 263 12.62 3.87 -7.48
CA ARG A 263 11.64 2.79 -7.34
C ARG A 263 12.14 1.53 -8.04
N LEU A 264 12.81 1.64 -9.18
CA LEU A 264 13.47 0.51 -9.86
C LEU A 264 14.60 -0.10 -9.02
N ALA A 265 15.43 0.71 -8.35
CA ALA A 265 16.45 0.19 -7.43
C ALA A 265 15.82 -0.59 -6.25
N SER A 266 14.70 -0.08 -5.72
CA SER A 266 13.91 -0.78 -4.69
C SER A 266 13.33 -2.09 -5.23
N MET A 267 12.84 -2.08 -6.47
CA MET A 267 12.34 -3.27 -7.16
C MET A 267 13.44 -4.31 -7.38
N ALA A 268 14.62 -3.92 -7.86
CA ALA A 268 15.76 -4.82 -8.03
C ALA A 268 16.13 -5.52 -6.72
N THR A 269 16.15 -4.77 -5.61
CA THR A 269 16.37 -5.33 -4.26
C THR A 269 15.30 -6.34 -3.87
N LEU A 270 14.02 -6.02 -4.10
CA LEU A 270 12.90 -6.92 -3.82
C LEU A 270 12.99 -8.21 -4.65
N LEU A 271 13.21 -8.09 -5.96
CA LEU A 271 13.28 -9.21 -6.89
C LEU A 271 14.45 -10.15 -6.56
N ALA A 272 15.63 -9.59 -6.29
CA ALA A 272 16.80 -10.36 -5.88
C ALA A 272 16.53 -11.12 -4.56
N ARG A 273 16.00 -10.45 -3.54
CA ARG A 273 15.64 -11.08 -2.26
C ARG A 273 14.59 -12.19 -2.43
N ALA A 274 13.58 -11.94 -3.26
CA ALA A 274 12.51 -12.89 -3.58
C ALA A 274 12.96 -14.05 -4.48
N GLY A 275 14.18 -14.03 -5.03
CA GLY A 275 14.70 -15.09 -5.91
C GLY A 275 14.05 -15.10 -7.29
N VAL A 276 13.65 -13.94 -7.80
CA VAL A 276 13.09 -13.80 -9.16
C VAL A 276 14.23 -13.81 -10.17
N SER A 277 14.14 -14.69 -11.18
CA SER A 277 15.17 -14.85 -12.21
C SER A 277 14.66 -14.63 -13.64
N CYS A 278 13.33 -14.53 -13.84
CA CYS A 278 12.72 -14.39 -15.16
C CYS A 278 12.37 -12.93 -15.55
N CYS A 279 12.83 -11.93 -14.79
CA CYS A 279 12.45 -10.53 -15.00
C CYS A 279 13.59 -9.71 -15.65
N GLN A 280 13.23 -8.92 -16.66
CA GLN A 280 14.07 -7.90 -17.30
C GLN A 280 13.52 -6.53 -16.93
N LEU A 281 14.33 -5.74 -16.20
CA LEU A 281 13.99 -4.39 -15.78
C LEU A 281 14.44 -3.38 -16.85
N ALA A 282 13.59 -2.41 -17.15
CA ALA A 282 13.91 -1.28 -18.02
C ALA A 282 13.40 0.03 -17.41
N GLU A 283 14.28 1.03 -17.35
CA GLU A 283 13.93 2.42 -17.04
C GLU A 283 13.46 3.09 -18.33
N GLU A 284 12.18 2.94 -18.65
CA GLU A 284 11.60 3.37 -19.92
C GLU A 284 10.13 3.75 -19.72
N ASP A 285 9.65 4.75 -20.47
CA ASP A 285 8.22 5.05 -20.53
C ASP A 285 7.50 3.91 -21.26
N PHE A 286 6.52 3.28 -20.62
CA PHE A 286 5.73 2.24 -21.27
C PHE A 286 5.07 2.72 -22.58
N LEU A 287 4.69 3.99 -22.69
CA LEU A 287 4.13 4.53 -23.93
C LEU A 287 5.14 4.60 -25.08
N ALA A 288 6.44 4.56 -24.79
CA ALA A 288 7.51 4.52 -25.79
C ALA A 288 7.88 3.08 -26.20
N VAL A 289 7.42 2.06 -25.47
CA VAL A 289 7.71 0.66 -25.76
C VAL A 289 6.97 0.25 -27.03
N SER A 290 7.71 -0.02 -28.11
CA SER A 290 7.06 -0.36 -29.38
C SER A 290 6.41 -1.75 -29.36
N PRO A 291 5.10 -1.88 -29.64
CA PRO A 291 4.42 -3.18 -29.71
C PRO A 291 4.94 -4.10 -30.84
N SER A 292 5.60 -3.52 -31.84
CA SER A 292 6.19 -4.24 -32.98
C SER A 292 7.65 -4.65 -32.76
N ASP A 293 8.25 -4.30 -31.61
CA ASP A 293 9.59 -4.75 -31.25
C ASP A 293 9.64 -6.28 -31.13
N GLN A 294 10.65 -6.90 -31.75
CA GLN A 294 10.82 -8.35 -31.77
C GLN A 294 10.93 -8.96 -30.36
N ARG A 295 11.45 -8.20 -29.38
CA ARG A 295 11.55 -8.62 -27.98
C ARG A 295 10.19 -8.96 -27.39
N TYR A 296 9.14 -8.23 -27.78
CA TYR A 296 7.81 -8.31 -27.17
C TYR A 296 6.78 -9.04 -28.04
N ARG A 297 7.17 -9.52 -29.22
CA ARG A 297 6.27 -10.20 -30.17
C ARG A 297 5.48 -11.37 -29.56
N GLN A 298 6.05 -12.07 -28.58
CA GLN A 298 5.45 -13.23 -27.92
C GLN A 298 4.69 -12.88 -26.62
N VAL A 299 4.58 -11.59 -26.26
CA VAL A 299 3.87 -11.17 -25.05
C VAL A 299 2.38 -11.47 -25.21
N GLN A 300 1.87 -12.31 -24.31
CA GLN A 300 0.47 -12.73 -24.28
C GLN A 300 -0.30 -12.15 -23.10
N TYR A 301 0.41 -11.65 -22.09
CA TYR A 301 -0.16 -11.20 -20.83
C TYR A 301 0.41 -9.83 -20.47
N ILE A 302 -0.45 -8.88 -20.12
CA ILE A 302 -0.02 -7.56 -19.66
C ILE A 302 -0.69 -7.23 -18.33
N LEU A 303 0.11 -6.84 -17.35
CA LEU A 303 -0.35 -6.21 -16.13
C LEU A 303 -0.12 -4.69 -16.26
N LEU A 304 -1.20 -3.92 -16.16
CA LEU A 304 -1.17 -2.47 -16.18
C LEU A 304 -1.68 -1.92 -14.85
N ASP A 305 -0.75 -1.52 -13.99
CA ASP A 305 -1.01 -0.89 -12.68
C ASP A 305 -0.46 0.55 -12.65
N PRO A 306 -1.09 1.48 -13.38
CA PRO A 306 -0.54 2.81 -13.58
C PRO A 306 -0.59 3.66 -12.32
N SER A 307 0.14 4.78 -12.37
CA SER A 307 0.01 5.83 -11.36
C SER A 307 -1.46 6.28 -11.25
N CYS A 308 -1.94 6.28 -10.01
CA CYS A 308 -3.32 6.57 -9.65
C CYS A 308 -3.37 7.64 -8.54
N SER A 309 -4.54 8.24 -8.30
CA SER A 309 -4.73 9.18 -7.18
C SER A 309 -4.35 8.57 -5.83
N GLY A 310 -4.56 7.27 -5.66
CA GLY A 310 -4.36 6.53 -4.42
C GLY A 310 -5.46 6.78 -3.40
N SER A 311 -6.62 7.27 -3.85
CA SER A 311 -7.78 7.59 -3.03
C SER A 311 -8.32 6.39 -2.25
N GLY A 312 -8.05 5.15 -2.69
CA GLY A 312 -8.42 3.92 -1.99
C GLY A 312 -7.37 3.40 -1.00
N MET A 313 -6.18 4.02 -0.92
CA MET A 313 -5.15 3.59 0.03
C MET A 313 -5.36 4.24 1.40
N LEU A 314 -5.85 3.45 2.35
CA LEU A 314 -6.02 3.87 3.76
C LEU A 314 -4.74 4.48 4.35
N THR A 315 -3.57 3.93 4.03
CA THR A 315 -2.29 4.50 4.48
C THR A 315 -2.07 5.91 3.93
N ARG A 316 -2.40 6.20 2.67
CA ARG A 316 -2.32 7.56 2.11
C ARG A 316 -3.35 8.49 2.73
N GLN A 317 -4.59 8.02 2.91
CA GLN A 317 -5.65 8.82 3.56
C GLN A 317 -5.28 9.25 4.98
N LEU A 318 -4.45 8.46 5.67
CA LEU A 318 -4.01 8.73 7.04
C LEU A 318 -2.66 9.45 7.13
N GLU A 319 -1.76 9.21 6.18
CA GLU A 319 -0.52 9.98 6.04
C GLU A 319 -0.82 11.42 5.61
N GLU A 320 -1.80 11.62 4.72
CA GLU A 320 -2.18 12.94 4.20
C GLU A 320 -3.67 13.27 4.41
N PRO A 321 -4.12 13.54 5.65
CA PRO A 321 -5.51 13.86 5.91
C PRO A 321 -5.89 15.20 5.24
N GLY A 322 -6.94 15.18 4.43
CA GLY A 322 -7.38 16.32 3.61
C GLY A 322 -6.92 16.31 2.15
N THR A 323 -6.06 15.37 1.72
CA THR A 323 -5.69 15.17 0.30
C THR A 323 -6.46 14.03 -0.39
N GLY A 324 -7.44 13.44 0.30
CA GLY A 324 -8.17 12.24 -0.14
C GLY A 324 -8.92 12.39 -1.46
N THR A 325 -9.28 13.61 -1.84
CA THR A 325 -9.77 13.95 -3.18
C THR A 325 -8.65 14.64 -3.96
N PRO A 326 -8.06 13.99 -4.98
CA PRO A 326 -7.14 14.67 -5.88
C PRO A 326 -7.84 15.89 -6.49
N SER A 327 -7.09 16.99 -6.71
CA SER A 327 -7.60 18.13 -7.50
C SER A 327 -8.18 17.62 -8.82
N LYS A 328 -9.29 18.20 -9.28
CA LYS A 328 -9.94 17.77 -10.54
C LYS A 328 -8.98 17.78 -11.72
N GLU A 329 -8.04 18.73 -11.78
CA GLU A 329 -7.02 18.79 -12.83
C GLU A 329 -6.09 17.57 -12.79
N ARG A 330 -5.53 17.25 -11.61
CA ARG A 330 -4.69 16.06 -11.41
C ARG A 330 -5.43 14.77 -11.72
N LEU A 331 -6.68 14.64 -11.27
CA LEU A 331 -7.49 13.44 -11.51
C LEU A 331 -7.69 13.20 -13.01
N ARG A 332 -8.05 14.24 -13.77
CA ARG A 332 -8.17 14.19 -15.23
C ARG A 332 -6.85 13.87 -15.92
N ALA A 333 -5.74 14.46 -15.46
CA ALA A 333 -4.42 14.18 -16.03
C ALA A 333 -4.00 12.71 -15.82
N LEU A 334 -4.28 12.15 -14.64
CA LEU A 334 -4.05 10.73 -14.33
C LEU A 334 -4.94 9.83 -15.20
N ALA A 335 -6.24 10.09 -15.26
CA ALA A 335 -7.18 9.35 -16.10
C ALA A 335 -6.77 9.37 -17.58
N ALA A 336 -6.35 10.53 -18.10
CA ALA A 336 -5.89 10.65 -19.48
C ALA A 336 -4.61 9.83 -19.74
N PHE A 337 -3.67 9.79 -18.79
CA PHE A 337 -2.50 8.91 -18.89
C PHE A 337 -2.89 7.43 -18.86
N GLN A 338 -3.77 7.04 -17.93
CA GLN A 338 -4.27 5.68 -17.78
C GLN A 338 -4.97 5.19 -19.05
N GLN A 339 -5.79 6.04 -19.66
CA GLN A 339 -6.43 5.76 -20.94
C GLN A 339 -5.40 5.53 -22.05
N ARG A 340 -4.41 6.42 -22.21
CA ARG A 340 -3.35 6.23 -23.21
C ARG A 340 -2.57 4.93 -22.99
N ALA A 341 -2.20 4.63 -21.75
CA ALA A 341 -1.47 3.43 -21.40
C ALA A 341 -2.29 2.16 -21.66
N LEU A 342 -3.59 2.17 -21.34
CA LEU A 342 -4.48 1.05 -21.59
C LEU A 342 -4.69 0.83 -23.09
N CYS A 343 -5.00 1.89 -23.86
CA CYS A 343 -5.12 1.79 -25.31
C CYS A 343 -3.82 1.28 -25.95
N HIS A 344 -2.67 1.78 -25.51
CA HIS A 344 -1.36 1.32 -25.99
C HIS A 344 -1.13 -0.16 -25.67
N ALA A 345 -1.40 -0.61 -24.45
CA ALA A 345 -1.25 -2.01 -24.07
C ALA A 345 -2.11 -2.96 -24.92
N LEU A 346 -3.32 -2.53 -25.30
CA LEU A 346 -4.21 -3.30 -26.18
C LEU A 346 -3.70 -3.44 -27.63
N THR A 347 -2.65 -2.71 -28.02
CA THR A 347 -2.05 -2.82 -29.38
C THR A 347 -1.01 -3.94 -29.52
N PHE A 348 -0.66 -4.65 -28.42
CA PHE A 348 0.31 -5.73 -28.47
C PHE A 348 -0.24 -6.93 -29.27
N PRO A 349 0.48 -7.42 -30.30
CA PRO A 349 -0.13 -8.25 -31.35
C PRO A 349 -0.49 -9.67 -30.91
N SER A 350 0.14 -10.18 -29.86
CA SER A 350 -0.12 -11.52 -29.31
C SER A 350 -0.88 -11.49 -27.99
N LEU A 351 -1.41 -10.33 -27.59
CA LEU A 351 -2.09 -10.15 -26.32
C LEU A 351 -3.34 -11.04 -26.23
N GLN A 352 -3.41 -11.85 -25.18
CA GLN A 352 -4.55 -12.71 -24.87
C GLN A 352 -5.32 -12.20 -23.66
N ARG A 353 -4.62 -11.65 -22.66
CA ARG A 353 -5.23 -11.14 -21.44
C ARG A 353 -4.47 -9.92 -20.92
N LEU A 354 -5.22 -8.90 -20.55
CA LEU A 354 -4.72 -7.73 -19.84
C LEU A 354 -5.47 -7.56 -18.53
N VAL A 355 -4.76 -7.21 -17.47
CA VAL A 355 -5.37 -6.77 -16.22
C VAL A 355 -5.00 -5.32 -15.97
N TYR A 356 -6.03 -4.47 -15.95
CA TYR A 356 -5.96 -3.08 -15.52
C TYR A 356 -6.29 -3.02 -14.03
N SER A 357 -5.45 -2.36 -13.23
CA SER A 357 -5.74 -2.15 -11.81
C SER A 357 -5.33 -0.77 -11.36
N THR A 358 -6.09 -0.20 -10.42
CA THR A 358 -5.70 1.01 -9.73
C THR A 358 -5.87 0.85 -8.23
N CYS A 359 -5.28 1.79 -7.51
CA CYS A 359 -5.45 2.04 -6.09
C CYS A 359 -6.51 3.13 -5.80
N SER A 360 -7.40 3.41 -6.77
CA SER A 360 -8.37 4.51 -6.73
C SER A 360 -9.80 3.99 -6.56
N VAL A 361 -10.63 4.80 -5.89
CA VAL A 361 -12.09 4.60 -5.81
C VAL A 361 -12.86 5.52 -6.77
N CYS A 362 -12.15 6.31 -7.60
CA CYS A 362 -12.75 7.26 -8.53
C CYS A 362 -13.13 6.57 -9.85
N GLN A 363 -14.39 6.71 -10.26
CA GLN A 363 -14.89 6.15 -11.53
C GLN A 363 -14.10 6.64 -12.75
N GLU A 364 -13.67 7.91 -12.72
CA GLU A 364 -12.88 8.56 -13.78
C GLU A 364 -11.53 7.86 -14.03
N GLU A 365 -10.97 7.16 -13.05
CA GLU A 365 -9.72 6.38 -13.18
C GLU A 365 -9.98 4.88 -13.41
N ASN A 366 -11.24 4.43 -13.36
CA ASN A 366 -11.61 3.02 -13.32
C ASN A 366 -12.55 2.67 -14.49
N GLU A 367 -13.86 2.67 -14.24
CA GLU A 367 -14.87 2.25 -15.21
C GLU A 367 -14.84 3.10 -16.48
N ASP A 368 -14.57 4.41 -16.36
CA ASP A 368 -14.54 5.32 -17.50
C ASP A 368 -13.35 5.02 -18.43
N VAL A 369 -12.15 4.82 -17.85
CA VAL A 369 -10.94 4.45 -18.59
C VAL A 369 -11.15 3.14 -19.37
N VAL A 370 -11.71 2.12 -18.72
CA VAL A 370 -11.94 0.81 -19.34
C VAL A 370 -12.98 0.90 -20.45
N ARG A 371 -14.10 1.59 -20.21
CA ARG A 371 -15.16 1.77 -21.21
C ARG A 371 -14.61 2.46 -22.46
N ASP A 372 -13.87 3.55 -22.29
CA ASP A 372 -13.39 4.36 -23.40
C ASP A 372 -12.31 3.61 -24.20
N ALA A 373 -11.44 2.83 -23.53
CA ALA A 373 -10.48 1.96 -24.21
C ALA A 373 -11.15 0.84 -25.00
N LEU A 374 -12.19 0.21 -24.45
CA LEU A 374 -12.94 -0.85 -25.15
C LEU A 374 -13.64 -0.32 -26.40
N GLN A 375 -14.22 0.88 -26.33
CA GLN A 375 -14.82 1.54 -27.49
C GLN A 375 -13.80 1.76 -28.63
N GLN A 376 -12.58 2.17 -28.29
CA GLN A 376 -11.49 2.35 -29.28
C GLN A 376 -10.99 1.03 -29.88
N SER A 377 -11.12 -0.09 -29.13
CA SER A 377 -10.71 -1.43 -29.58
C SER A 377 -11.82 -2.25 -30.29
N SER A 378 -12.96 -1.60 -30.59
CA SER A 378 -14.19 -2.09 -31.24
C SER A 378 -14.17 -3.57 -31.69
N GLY A 379 -14.47 -4.48 -30.75
CA GLY A 379 -14.71 -5.91 -31.00
C GLY A 379 -13.52 -6.85 -30.81
N THR A 380 -12.29 -6.34 -30.62
CA THR A 380 -11.09 -7.18 -30.43
C THR A 380 -10.98 -7.69 -28.99
N PHE A 381 -11.41 -6.88 -28.02
CA PHE A 381 -11.35 -7.21 -26.60
C PHE A 381 -12.74 -7.11 -25.96
N SER A 382 -12.96 -7.93 -24.93
CA SER A 382 -14.16 -7.89 -24.08
C SER A 382 -13.77 -7.98 -22.62
N SER A 383 -14.60 -7.42 -21.74
CA SER A 383 -14.41 -7.58 -20.31
C SER A 383 -14.80 -9.00 -19.88
N VAL A 384 -14.01 -9.58 -18.97
CA VAL A 384 -14.27 -10.90 -18.40
C VAL A 384 -14.66 -10.73 -16.94
N SER A 385 -15.67 -11.49 -16.48
CA SER A 385 -16.08 -11.47 -15.09
C SER A 385 -14.96 -11.99 -14.18
N GLN A 386 -14.60 -11.23 -13.15
CA GLN A 386 -13.61 -11.65 -12.15
C GLN A 386 -14.03 -12.95 -11.45
N ALA A 387 -15.33 -13.14 -11.21
CA ALA A 387 -15.85 -14.35 -10.56
C ALA A 387 -15.59 -15.61 -11.40
N GLU A 388 -15.64 -15.50 -12.72
CA GLU A 388 -15.38 -16.61 -13.65
C GLU A 388 -13.89 -17.00 -13.63
N VAL A 389 -12.99 -16.02 -13.53
CA VAL A 389 -11.54 -16.24 -13.46
C VAL A 389 -11.12 -16.83 -12.11
N LEU A 390 -11.78 -16.43 -11.02
CA LEU A 390 -11.46 -16.88 -9.65
C LEU A 390 -12.08 -18.24 -9.29
N ALA A 391 -13.15 -18.66 -9.98
CA ALA A 391 -13.87 -19.90 -9.67
C ALA A 391 -13.00 -21.19 -9.72
N PRO A 392 -12.06 -21.37 -10.67
CA PRO A 392 -11.17 -22.52 -10.70
C PRO A 392 -10.22 -22.60 -9.49
N GLU A 393 -9.68 -21.47 -9.02
CA GLU A 393 -8.79 -21.44 -7.85
C GLU A 393 -9.51 -21.79 -6.54
N LEU A 394 -10.73 -21.28 -6.37
CA LEU A 394 -11.61 -21.62 -5.25
C LEU A 394 -12.01 -23.12 -5.24
N ARG A 395 -12.14 -23.74 -6.42
CA ARG A 395 -12.40 -25.20 -6.55
C ARG A 395 -11.15 -26.04 -6.28
N SER A 396 -9.97 -25.63 -6.73
CA SER A 396 -8.72 -26.40 -6.54
C SER A 396 -8.36 -26.57 -5.05
N SER A 397 -8.62 -25.54 -4.24
CA SER A 397 -8.31 -25.52 -2.80
C SER A 397 -9.29 -26.32 -1.93
N SER A 398 -10.49 -26.63 -2.44
CA SER A 398 -11.43 -27.56 -1.79
C SER A 398 -11.16 -29.04 -2.16
N VAL A 399 -10.62 -29.31 -3.35
CA VAL A 399 -10.28 -30.67 -3.81
C VAL A 399 -9.06 -31.25 -3.10
N THR A 400 -8.04 -30.45 -2.78
CA THR A 400 -6.87 -30.88 -1.98
C THR A 400 -7.27 -31.32 -0.56
N LYS A 401 -8.25 -30.64 0.09
CA LYS A 401 -8.81 -31.07 1.38
C LYS A 401 -9.54 -32.41 1.28
N ARG A 402 -10.26 -32.69 0.18
CA ARG A 402 -10.94 -33.98 -0.05
C ARG A 402 -9.96 -35.14 -0.29
N LYS A 403 -8.87 -34.92 -1.04
CA LYS A 403 -7.81 -35.93 -1.26
C LYS A 403 -6.99 -36.22 0.01
N LYS A 404 -6.65 -35.21 0.83
CA LYS A 404 -5.95 -35.40 2.12
C LYS A 404 -6.83 -36.13 3.15
N ARG A 405 -8.14 -35.85 3.20
CA ARG A 405 -9.10 -36.60 4.06
C ARG A 405 -9.32 -38.05 3.61
N ARG A 406 -9.45 -38.32 2.30
CA ARG A 406 -9.60 -39.69 1.80
C ARG A 406 -8.36 -40.56 2.02
N ARG A 407 -7.16 -40.01 1.89
CA ARG A 407 -5.91 -40.75 2.20
C ARG A 407 -5.74 -41.06 3.70
N LYS A 408 -6.26 -40.21 4.60
CA LYS A 408 -6.21 -40.44 6.05
C LYS A 408 -7.27 -41.46 6.53
N ALA A 409 -8.39 -41.59 5.81
CA ALA A 409 -9.43 -42.58 6.10
C ALA A 409 -9.09 -43.99 5.56
N ALA A 410 -8.24 -44.10 4.54
CA ALA A 410 -7.82 -45.37 3.95
C ALA A 410 -6.63 -46.05 4.65
N ALA A 411 -6.14 -45.49 5.77
CA ALA A 411 -4.96 -45.96 6.50
C ALA A 411 -5.26 -46.41 7.94
N ALA A 412 -6.53 -46.71 8.25
CA ALA A 412 -6.88 -47.39 9.50
C ALA A 412 -6.86 -48.90 9.28
N PRO A 413 -6.03 -49.69 10.00
CA PRO A 413 -6.04 -51.14 9.86
C PRO A 413 -7.32 -51.70 10.48
N SER A 414 -8.06 -52.46 9.67
CA SER A 414 -9.15 -53.31 10.14
C SER A 414 -8.58 -54.44 10.98
N VAL A 415 -8.68 -54.32 12.29
CA VAL A 415 -8.58 -55.45 13.21
C VAL A 415 -9.98 -55.69 13.74
N LEU A 416 -10.63 -56.70 13.17
CA LEU A 416 -11.79 -57.38 13.74
C LEU A 416 -11.29 -58.68 14.39
N PRO A 417 -12.01 -59.17 15.39
CA PRO A 417 -12.83 -60.36 15.14
C PRO A 417 -14.31 -60.03 14.93
#